data_AF-Q31R58-F1
#
_entry.id   AF-Q31R58-F1
#
_cell.length_a   1.000
_cell.length_b   1.000
_cell.length_c   1.000
_cell.angle_alpha   90.00
_cell.angle_beta   90.00
_cell.angle_gamma   90.00
#
_symmetry.space_group_name_H-M   'P 1'
#
loop_
_entity.id
_entity.type
_entity.pdbx_description
1 polymer ?
#
loop_
_entity_poly.entity_id
_entity_poly.type
_entity_poly.pdbx_seq_one_letter_code
_entity_poly.pdbx_strand_id
1 'polypeptide(L)'
;MTRLSIPLAAIAFSSLAGLSLSTPAAQAADFADCAATLTGLGLAAPVAANACAGAQFPADLSSCTDRLTSSLKLTAADSLAACRSVRKPLAVASCAERLQAAGDATPALIADGCRLSLVPERYANCVLGLGDGLDLTRDQLLRACSNNGDVPRRIYPNFTTLGETQRESIPAVSPAPRP
;
A
#
# COMPACT_ATOMS: atom_id res chain seq x y z
N MET A 1 -28.98 27.34 -59.66
CA MET A 1 -28.71 28.17 -58.47
C MET A 1 -29.78 27.87 -57.45
N THR A 2 -29.48 27.08 -56.42
CA THR A 2 -30.42 26.82 -55.31
C THR A 2 -29.58 26.62 -54.06
N ARG A 3 -29.70 27.57 -53.13
CA ARG A 3 -28.95 27.63 -51.88
C ARG A 3 -29.58 26.69 -50.86
N LEU A 4 -28.76 25.83 -50.25
CA LEU A 4 -29.15 24.98 -49.15
C LEU A 4 -28.85 25.71 -47.83
N SER A 5 -29.91 26.18 -47.16
CA SER A 5 -29.84 26.81 -45.84
C SER A 5 -29.94 25.73 -44.76
N ILE A 6 -28.86 25.51 -44.00
CA ILE A 6 -28.84 24.59 -42.85
C ILE A 6 -29.20 25.41 -41.60
N PRO A 7 -30.29 25.09 -40.88
CA PRO A 7 -30.62 25.79 -39.64
C PRO A 7 -29.70 25.34 -38.51
N LEU A 8 -29.17 26.30 -37.76
CA LEU A 8 -28.50 26.07 -36.47
C LEU A 8 -29.48 25.41 -35.51
N ALA A 9 -29.28 24.13 -35.21
CA ALA A 9 -29.93 23.44 -34.11
C ALA A 9 -29.00 23.39 -32.89
N ALA A 10 -29.56 23.81 -31.76
CA ALA A 10 -28.99 24.00 -30.44
C ALA A 10 -27.93 22.97 -29.98
N ILE A 11 -26.83 23.49 -29.45
CA ILE A 11 -25.85 22.73 -28.66
C ILE A 11 -26.49 22.42 -27.31
N ALA A 12 -26.99 21.20 -27.15
CA ALA A 12 -27.42 20.68 -25.86
C ALA A 12 -26.20 20.27 -25.04
N PHE A 13 -25.81 21.08 -24.05
CA PHE A 13 -24.86 20.68 -23.00
C PHE A 13 -25.54 19.64 -22.10
N SER A 14 -25.48 18.37 -22.52
CA SER A 14 -25.95 17.24 -21.74
C SER A 14 -24.85 16.73 -20.81
N SER A 15 -25.19 16.73 -19.52
CA SER A 15 -24.73 15.78 -18.50
C SER A 15 -23.44 16.10 -17.72
N LEU A 16 -23.60 16.93 -16.69
CA LEU A 16 -22.89 16.75 -15.42
C LEU A 16 -23.47 15.53 -14.69
N ALA A 17 -22.95 14.34 -14.96
CA ALA A 17 -23.27 13.14 -14.19
C ALA A 17 -21.97 12.45 -13.78
N GLY A 18 -21.66 12.46 -12.49
CA GLY A 18 -20.50 11.74 -11.98
C GLY A 18 -19.99 12.14 -10.60
N LEU A 19 -20.86 12.46 -9.64
CA LEU A 19 -20.48 12.41 -8.22
C LEU A 19 -21.19 11.21 -7.59
N SER A 20 -20.46 10.10 -7.46
CA SER A 20 -20.91 8.96 -6.67
C SER A 20 -20.76 9.29 -5.20
N LEU A 21 -21.82 9.76 -4.55
CA LEU A 21 -21.86 9.87 -3.10
C LEU A 21 -22.11 8.47 -2.51
N SER A 22 -21.16 7.97 -1.71
CA SER A 22 -21.36 6.75 -0.92
C SER A 22 -22.51 6.96 0.08
N THR A 23 -23.52 6.08 0.04
CA THR A 23 -24.67 6.18 0.96
C THR A 23 -24.30 5.66 2.35
N PRO A 24 -24.83 6.24 3.44
CA PRO A 24 -24.50 5.80 4.81
C PRO A 24 -24.91 4.35 5.09
N ALA A 25 -25.95 3.83 4.41
CA ALA A 25 -26.38 2.44 4.54
C ALA A 25 -25.34 1.44 4.00
N ALA A 26 -24.66 1.77 2.89
CA ALA A 26 -23.60 0.92 2.34
C ALA A 26 -22.40 0.84 3.30
N GLN A 27 -22.02 1.98 3.88
CA GLN A 27 -20.93 2.00 4.86
C GLN A 27 -21.25 1.18 6.11
N ALA A 28 -22.50 1.26 6.62
CA ALA A 28 -22.91 0.46 7.78
C ALA A 28 -22.84 -1.06 7.50
N ALA A 29 -23.17 -1.48 6.28
CA ALA A 29 -23.04 -2.87 5.85
C ALA A 29 -21.58 -3.34 5.86
N ASP A 30 -20.64 -2.53 5.36
CA ASP A 30 -19.21 -2.89 5.34
C ASP A 30 -18.65 -3.17 6.74
N PHE A 31 -19.04 -2.39 7.75
CA PHE A 31 -18.64 -2.64 9.14
C PHE A 31 -19.28 -3.90 9.73
N ALA A 32 -20.56 -4.15 9.40
CA ALA A 32 -21.27 -5.34 9.86
C ALA A 32 -20.65 -6.61 9.27
N ASP A 33 -20.37 -6.61 7.96
CA ASP A 33 -19.75 -7.73 7.26
C ASP A 33 -18.31 -7.96 7.74
N CYS A 34 -17.56 -6.90 8.00
CA CYS A 34 -16.23 -6.99 8.62
C CYS A 34 -16.30 -7.69 9.97
N ALA A 35 -17.20 -7.27 10.86
CA ALA A 35 -17.33 -7.85 12.19
C ALA A 35 -17.81 -9.32 12.13
N ALA A 36 -18.76 -9.63 11.26
CA ALA A 36 -19.24 -10.99 11.03
C ALA A 36 -18.13 -11.91 10.50
N THR A 37 -17.33 -11.43 9.56
CA THR A 37 -16.18 -12.18 9.03
C THR A 37 -15.14 -12.45 10.12
N LEU A 38 -14.70 -11.41 10.85
CA LEU A 38 -13.68 -11.56 11.88
C LEU A 38 -14.14 -12.48 13.03
N THR A 39 -15.40 -12.38 13.45
CA THR A 39 -15.96 -13.29 14.46
C THR A 39 -16.16 -14.70 13.93
N GLY A 40 -16.50 -14.87 12.65
CA GLY A 40 -16.55 -16.16 11.96
C GLY A 40 -15.19 -16.87 11.90
N LEU A 41 -14.09 -16.10 11.87
CA LEU A 41 -12.72 -16.61 11.98
C LEU A 41 -12.31 -16.94 13.43
N GLY A 42 -13.21 -16.79 14.40
CA GLY A 42 -12.98 -17.12 15.81
C GLY A 42 -12.41 -15.98 16.65
N LEU A 43 -12.38 -14.73 16.15
CA LEU A 43 -11.98 -13.57 16.96
C LEU A 43 -13.10 -13.17 17.92
N ALA A 44 -12.72 -12.71 19.12
CA ALA A 44 -13.68 -12.19 20.08
C ALA A 44 -14.40 -10.95 19.53
N ALA A 45 -15.72 -10.83 19.78
CA ALA A 45 -16.54 -9.69 19.38
C ALA A 45 -15.91 -8.31 19.67
N PRO A 46 -15.35 -8.01 20.87
CA PRO A 46 -14.71 -6.72 21.12
C PRO A 46 -13.45 -6.50 20.27
N VAL A 47 -12.70 -7.56 19.92
CA VAL A 47 -11.53 -7.45 19.03
C VAL A 47 -11.97 -7.12 17.61
N ALA A 48 -12.97 -7.83 17.10
CA ALA A 48 -13.55 -7.57 15.78
C ALA A 48 -14.11 -6.15 15.68
N ALA A 49 -14.91 -5.72 16.67
CA ALA A 49 -15.51 -4.38 16.70
C ALA A 49 -14.43 -3.27 16.68
N ASN A 50 -13.42 -3.37 17.54
CA ASN A 50 -12.33 -2.40 17.59
C ASN A 50 -11.51 -2.37 16.28
N ALA A 51 -11.25 -3.54 15.70
CA ALA A 51 -10.49 -3.63 14.46
C ALA A 51 -11.25 -3.03 13.27
N CYS A 52 -12.53 -3.38 13.11
CA CYS A 52 -13.36 -2.85 12.02
C CYS A 52 -13.60 -1.34 12.19
N ALA A 53 -13.86 -0.86 13.41
CA ALA A 53 -14.03 0.57 13.67
C ALA A 53 -12.76 1.40 13.41
N GLY A 54 -11.58 0.80 13.62
CA GLY A 54 -10.29 1.44 13.32
C GLY A 54 -9.86 1.36 11.85
N ALA A 55 -10.58 0.62 11.00
CA ALA A 55 -10.23 0.40 9.61
C ALA A 55 -10.77 1.51 8.71
N GLN A 56 -9.92 2.06 7.83
CA GLN A 56 -10.38 2.95 6.76
C GLN A 56 -11.19 2.19 5.69
N PHE A 57 -10.89 0.90 5.50
CA PHE A 57 -11.53 0.01 4.54
C PHE A 57 -11.87 -1.32 5.24
N PRO A 58 -13.00 -1.40 5.98
CA PRO A 58 -13.36 -2.59 6.78
C PRO A 58 -13.55 -3.87 5.94
N ALA A 59 -14.09 -3.75 4.72
CA ALA A 59 -14.20 -4.86 3.78
C ALA A 59 -12.81 -5.42 3.40
N ASP A 60 -11.85 -4.54 3.07
CA ASP A 60 -10.48 -4.96 2.73
C ASP A 60 -9.76 -5.60 3.92
N LEU A 61 -9.96 -5.08 5.13
CA LEU A 61 -9.36 -5.61 6.35
C LEU A 61 -9.80 -7.05 6.62
N SER A 62 -11.12 -7.28 6.61
CA SER A 62 -11.70 -8.59 6.87
C SER A 62 -11.35 -9.59 5.77
N SER A 63 -11.43 -9.18 4.50
CA SER A 63 -11.01 -9.99 3.35
C SER A 63 -9.52 -10.37 3.42
N CYS A 64 -8.64 -9.42 3.76
CA CYS A 64 -7.22 -9.71 3.96
C CYS A 64 -7.00 -10.75 5.07
N THR A 65 -7.72 -10.61 6.19
CA THR A 65 -7.57 -11.49 7.36
C THR A 65 -8.02 -12.91 7.03
N ASP A 66 -9.16 -13.07 6.37
CA ASP A 66 -9.67 -14.36 5.91
C ASP A 66 -8.71 -15.05 4.93
N ARG A 67 -8.22 -14.29 3.95
CA ARG A 67 -7.25 -14.79 2.96
C ARG A 67 -5.94 -15.25 3.59
N LEU A 68 -5.36 -14.48 4.52
CA LEU A 68 -4.13 -14.90 5.23
C LEU A 68 -4.37 -16.11 6.15
N THR A 69 -5.53 -16.18 6.80
CA THR A 69 -5.90 -17.31 7.67
C THR A 69 -6.03 -18.59 6.84
N SER A 70 -6.66 -18.51 5.67
CA SER A 70 -6.90 -19.67 4.79
C SER A 70 -5.66 -20.08 3.99
N SER A 71 -4.93 -19.14 3.40
CA SER A 71 -3.79 -19.45 2.52
C SER A 71 -2.51 -19.78 3.27
N LEU A 72 -2.19 -19.01 4.32
CA LEU A 72 -0.94 -19.14 5.08
C LEU A 72 -1.11 -19.99 6.35
N LYS A 73 -2.35 -20.39 6.68
CA LYS A 73 -2.68 -21.14 7.91
C LYS A 73 -2.24 -20.42 9.19
N LEU A 74 -2.19 -19.08 9.15
CA LEU A 74 -1.96 -18.26 10.33
C LEU A 74 -3.18 -18.30 11.25
N THR A 75 -2.98 -17.97 12.52
CA THR A 75 -4.13 -17.75 13.41
C THR A 75 -4.88 -16.50 12.95
N ALA A 76 -6.20 -16.44 13.18
CA ALA A 76 -6.99 -15.26 12.85
C ALA A 76 -6.44 -13.98 13.52
N ALA A 77 -5.84 -14.12 14.70
CA ALA A 77 -5.21 -13.00 15.41
C ALA A 77 -3.94 -12.50 14.70
N ASP A 78 -3.08 -13.40 14.24
CA ASP A 78 -1.86 -13.05 13.52
C ASP A 78 -2.17 -12.47 12.13
N SER A 79 -3.12 -13.07 11.42
CA SER A 79 -3.65 -12.55 10.16
C SER A 79 -4.19 -11.13 10.34
N LEU A 80 -5.00 -10.91 11.39
CA LEU A 80 -5.56 -9.59 11.67
C LEU A 80 -4.46 -8.57 12.00
N ALA A 81 -3.47 -8.98 12.79
CA ALA A 81 -2.33 -8.13 13.13
C ALA A 81 -1.55 -7.73 11.87
N ALA A 82 -1.36 -8.66 10.92
CA ALA A 82 -0.68 -8.38 9.66
C ALA A 82 -1.47 -7.39 8.78
N CYS A 83 -2.79 -7.58 8.67
CA CYS A 83 -3.65 -6.78 7.80
C CYS A 83 -3.95 -5.38 8.34
N ARG A 84 -4.12 -5.22 9.66
CA ARG A 84 -4.51 -3.93 10.26
C ARG A 84 -3.37 -2.90 10.30
N SER A 85 -2.13 -3.36 10.20
CA SER A 85 -0.94 -2.51 10.30
C SER A 85 -0.53 -1.88 8.97
N VAL A 86 -1.32 -2.00 7.91
CA VAL A 86 -1.01 -1.52 6.56
C VAL A 86 -2.12 -0.68 5.95
N ARG A 87 -1.77 0.19 5.01
CA ARG A 87 -2.75 1.02 4.27
C ARG A 87 -3.49 0.28 3.17
N LYS A 88 -2.95 -0.84 2.68
CA LYS A 88 -3.53 -1.64 1.59
C LYS A 88 -3.57 -3.12 1.97
N PRO A 89 -4.54 -3.56 2.80
CA PRO A 89 -4.62 -4.94 3.27
C PRO A 89 -4.61 -5.97 2.12
N LEU A 90 -5.39 -5.73 1.07
CA LEU A 90 -5.48 -6.66 -0.08
C LEU A 90 -4.16 -6.85 -0.84
N ALA A 91 -3.29 -5.84 -0.86
CA ALA A 91 -1.96 -5.95 -1.49
C ALA A 91 -1.04 -6.88 -0.68
N VAL A 92 -1.14 -6.87 0.65
CA VAL A 92 -0.40 -7.79 1.52
C VAL A 92 -0.90 -9.22 1.32
N ALA A 93 -2.21 -9.44 1.31
CA ALA A 93 -2.79 -10.76 1.07
C ALA A 93 -2.40 -11.33 -0.31
N SER A 94 -2.48 -10.51 -1.37
CA SER A 94 -2.04 -10.90 -2.73
C SER A 94 -0.56 -11.29 -2.76
N CYS A 95 0.32 -10.46 -2.18
CA CYS A 95 1.74 -10.78 -2.05
C CYS A 95 1.97 -12.11 -1.32
N ALA A 96 1.28 -12.30 -0.19
CA ALA A 96 1.47 -13.47 0.66
C ALA A 96 1.02 -14.76 -0.05
N GLU A 97 -0.14 -14.75 -0.70
CA GLU A 97 -0.65 -15.89 -1.46
C GLU A 97 0.29 -16.30 -2.60
N ARG A 98 0.82 -15.33 -3.34
CA ARG A 98 1.78 -15.60 -4.43
C ARG A 98 3.04 -16.28 -3.93
N LEU A 99 3.58 -15.81 -2.80
CA LEU A 99 4.77 -16.39 -2.19
C LEU A 99 4.50 -17.75 -1.56
N GLN A 100 3.33 -17.92 -0.94
CA GLN A 100 2.89 -19.19 -0.35
C GLN A 100 2.67 -20.25 -1.43
N ALA A 101 2.08 -19.89 -2.57
CA ALA A 101 1.90 -20.79 -3.71
C ALA A 101 3.23 -21.27 -4.30
N ALA A 102 4.27 -20.45 -4.21
CA ALA A 102 5.61 -20.80 -4.66
C ALA A 102 6.43 -21.60 -3.62
N GLY A 103 5.92 -21.84 -2.41
CA GLY A 103 6.52 -22.74 -1.41
C GLY A 103 7.81 -22.24 -0.72
N ASP A 104 8.42 -23.15 0.04
CA ASP A 104 9.79 -23.06 0.58
C ASP A 104 10.11 -21.95 1.60
N ALA A 105 9.11 -21.27 2.15
CA ALA A 105 9.28 -20.33 3.25
C ALA A 105 8.22 -20.49 4.33
N THR A 106 8.54 -20.03 5.54
CA THR A 106 7.58 -20.04 6.64
C THR A 106 6.48 -18.99 6.42
N PRO A 107 5.22 -19.29 6.76
CA PRO A 107 4.11 -18.34 6.63
C PRO A 107 4.35 -17.01 7.35
N ALA A 108 4.96 -17.05 8.53
CA ALA A 108 5.31 -15.85 9.29
C ALA A 108 6.27 -14.93 8.52
N LEU A 109 7.32 -15.50 7.92
CA LEU A 109 8.30 -14.71 7.15
C LEU A 109 7.68 -14.11 5.88
N ILE A 110 6.78 -14.84 5.23
CA ILE A 110 6.02 -14.33 4.07
C ILE A 110 5.14 -13.14 4.49
N ALA A 111 4.35 -13.30 5.54
CA ALA A 111 3.45 -12.25 6.03
C ALA A 111 4.22 -10.99 6.44
N ASP A 112 5.33 -11.15 7.17
CA ASP A 112 6.18 -10.01 7.57
C ASP A 112 6.83 -9.32 6.37
N GLY A 113 7.39 -10.07 5.42
CA GLY A 113 8.00 -9.48 4.21
C GLY A 113 7.00 -8.66 3.39
N CYS A 114 5.80 -9.21 3.17
CA CYS A 114 4.74 -8.52 2.45
C CYS A 114 4.22 -7.27 3.19
N ARG A 115 4.10 -7.34 4.52
CA ARG A 115 3.61 -6.24 5.36
C ARG A 115 4.61 -5.08 5.45
N LEU A 116 5.90 -5.38 5.55
CA LEU A 116 6.96 -4.37 5.67
C LEU A 116 7.30 -3.71 4.33
N SER A 117 6.99 -4.36 3.20
CA SER A 117 7.23 -3.78 1.88
C SER A 117 6.29 -2.60 1.58
N LEU A 118 6.86 -1.48 1.13
CA LEU A 118 6.11 -0.35 0.57
C LEU A 118 5.31 -0.72 -0.68
N VAL A 119 5.78 -1.74 -1.42
CA VAL A 119 5.15 -2.21 -2.66
C VAL A 119 5.12 -3.75 -2.63
N PRO A 120 4.12 -4.37 -1.98
CA PRO A 120 4.05 -5.81 -1.78
C PRO A 120 4.18 -6.61 -3.08
N GLU A 121 3.55 -6.15 -4.17
CA GLU A 121 3.65 -6.80 -5.48
C GLU A 121 5.07 -6.81 -6.06
N ARG A 122 5.83 -5.72 -5.88
CA ARG A 122 7.23 -5.66 -6.32
C ARG A 122 8.11 -6.57 -5.47
N TYR A 123 7.82 -6.69 -4.18
CA TYR A 123 8.50 -7.62 -3.30
C TYR A 123 8.29 -9.07 -3.73
N ALA A 124 7.05 -9.48 -3.98
CA ALA A 124 6.74 -10.81 -4.50
C ALA A 124 7.44 -11.07 -5.85
N ASN A 125 7.40 -10.11 -6.77
CA ASN A 125 8.10 -10.23 -8.06
C ASN A 125 9.63 -10.39 -7.91
N CYS A 126 10.23 -9.68 -6.96
CA CYS A 126 11.66 -9.82 -6.67
C CYS A 126 12.01 -11.24 -6.20
N VAL A 127 11.23 -11.75 -5.24
CA VAL A 127 11.50 -13.07 -4.63
C VAL A 127 11.29 -14.19 -5.64
N LEU A 128 10.19 -14.15 -6.39
CA LEU A 128 9.88 -15.16 -7.40
C LEU A 128 10.88 -15.11 -8.57
N GLY A 129 11.11 -13.92 -9.13
CA GLY A 129 11.98 -13.77 -10.29
C GLY A 129 13.46 -14.10 -10.02
N LEU A 130 13.95 -13.83 -8.81
CA LEU A 130 15.32 -14.24 -8.43
C LEU A 130 15.40 -15.74 -8.08
N GLY A 131 14.32 -16.33 -7.57
CA GLY A 131 14.28 -17.77 -7.27
C GLY A 131 14.34 -18.65 -8.52
N ASP A 132 13.84 -18.16 -9.66
CA ASP A 132 13.92 -18.89 -10.93
C ASP A 132 15.32 -18.88 -11.56
N GLY A 133 16.18 -17.92 -11.17
CA GLY A 133 17.46 -17.66 -11.84
C GLY A 133 18.71 -17.87 -10.99
N LEU A 134 18.57 -18.03 -9.67
CA LEU A 134 19.69 -18.13 -8.73
C LEU A 134 19.50 -19.32 -7.79
N ASP A 135 20.59 -20.00 -7.45
CA ASP A 135 20.61 -21.06 -6.44
C ASP A 135 20.61 -20.45 -5.02
N LEU A 136 19.49 -19.83 -4.66
CA LEU A 136 19.25 -19.22 -3.35
C LEU A 136 17.99 -19.80 -2.73
N THR A 137 18.05 -20.07 -1.43
CA THR A 137 16.88 -20.48 -0.65
C THR A 137 15.84 -19.37 -0.62
N ARG A 138 14.55 -19.72 -0.50
CA ARG A 138 13.48 -18.73 -0.42
C ARG A 138 13.65 -17.77 0.75
N ASP A 139 14.13 -18.27 1.89
CA ASP A 139 14.47 -17.44 3.05
C ASP A 139 15.55 -16.40 2.75
N GLN A 140 16.59 -16.76 1.98
CA GLN A 140 17.61 -15.81 1.53
C GLN A 140 17.01 -14.76 0.60
N LEU A 141 16.14 -15.17 -0.33
CA LEU A 141 15.47 -14.28 -1.27
C LEU A 141 14.52 -13.29 -0.56
N LEU A 142 13.73 -13.78 0.40
CA LEU A 142 12.83 -12.94 1.22
C LEU A 142 13.60 -11.85 1.96
N ARG A 143 14.79 -12.17 2.50
CA ARG A 143 15.69 -11.20 3.15
C ARG A 143 16.41 -10.28 2.16
N ALA A 144 16.82 -10.77 1.00
CA ALA A 144 17.49 -9.95 -0.01
C ALA A 144 16.53 -8.93 -0.63
N CYS A 145 15.29 -9.34 -0.87
CA CYS A 145 14.27 -8.49 -1.47
C CYS A 145 13.67 -7.48 -0.50
N SER A 146 13.77 -7.68 0.82
CA SER A 146 13.27 -6.72 1.82
C SER A 146 14.12 -5.45 1.86
N ASN A 147 15.44 -5.55 1.63
CA ASN A 147 16.36 -4.40 1.61
C ASN A 147 16.06 -3.37 0.49
N ASN A 148 15.26 -3.72 -0.51
CA ASN A 148 14.84 -2.80 -1.57
C ASN A 148 13.62 -1.94 -1.18
N GLY A 149 13.02 -2.19 -0.01
CA GLY A 149 11.89 -1.43 0.54
C GLY A 149 12.30 -0.29 1.47
N ASP A 150 13.51 -0.35 2.04
CA ASP A 150 13.96 0.51 3.15
C ASP A 150 14.99 1.58 2.78
N VAL A 151 14.91 2.12 1.57
CA VAL A 151 15.55 3.41 1.30
C VAL A 151 14.47 4.37 0.87
N PRO A 152 13.97 5.25 1.76
CA PRO A 152 13.51 6.55 1.29
C PRO A 152 14.66 7.06 0.44
N ARG A 153 14.50 7.11 -0.89
CA ARG A 153 15.50 7.69 -1.79
C ARG A 153 15.66 9.14 -1.36
N ARG A 154 16.54 9.43 -0.40
CA ARG A 154 16.89 10.76 0.10
C ARG A 154 15.81 11.81 -0.21
N ILE A 155 14.59 11.65 0.32
CA ILE A 155 13.58 12.72 0.34
C ILE A 155 13.89 13.59 1.56
N TYR A 156 15.16 13.94 1.69
CA TYR A 156 15.66 15.10 2.40
C TYR A 156 16.93 15.43 1.62
N PRO A 157 17.01 16.57 0.92
CA PRO A 157 18.33 17.13 0.69
C PRO A 157 18.99 17.22 2.06
N ASN A 158 20.21 16.70 2.16
CA ASN A 158 21.02 16.88 3.36
C ASN A 158 21.30 18.39 3.41
N PHE A 159 20.49 19.17 4.15
CA PHE A 159 20.67 20.62 4.23
C PHE A 159 22.04 20.99 4.83
N THR A 160 22.73 20.03 5.43
CA THR A 160 24.11 20.15 5.88
C THR A 160 25.13 20.30 4.73
N THR A 161 24.84 19.84 3.50
CA THR A 161 25.73 20.07 2.34
C THR A 161 25.36 21.32 1.53
N LEU A 162 24.23 21.96 1.83
CA LEU A 162 23.86 23.26 1.24
C LEU A 162 24.52 24.45 1.97
N GLY A 163 25.12 24.22 3.15
CA GLY A 163 25.88 25.25 3.87
C GLY A 163 27.34 25.37 3.45
N GLU A 164 27.93 24.33 2.86
CA GLU A 164 29.37 24.29 2.60
C GLU A 164 29.74 24.73 1.18
N THR A 165 28.88 24.48 0.20
CA THR A 165 29.20 24.82 -1.20
C THR A 165 28.91 26.27 -1.58
N GLN A 166 28.23 27.06 -0.73
CA GLN A 166 27.92 28.47 -1.04
C GLN A 166 28.79 29.49 -0.31
N ARG A 167 29.76 29.06 0.51
CA ARG A 167 30.63 29.96 1.27
C ARG A 167 31.98 30.25 0.61
N GLU A 168 32.37 29.51 -0.43
CA GLU A 168 33.69 29.62 -1.05
C GLU A 168 33.74 30.59 -2.26
N SER A 169 32.67 31.31 -2.59
CA SER A 169 32.67 32.17 -3.79
C SER A 169 32.25 33.62 -3.57
N ILE A 170 32.25 34.11 -2.33
CA ILE A 170 32.23 35.55 -2.10
C ILE A 170 33.66 36.01 -1.87
N PRO A 171 34.34 36.66 -2.84
CA PRO A 171 35.62 37.31 -2.55
C PRO A 171 35.40 38.34 -1.43
N ALA A 172 36.21 38.27 -0.39
CA ALA A 172 36.16 39.17 0.74
C ALA A 172 36.32 40.63 0.27
N VAL A 173 35.24 41.41 0.29
CA VAL A 173 35.34 42.87 0.27
C VAL A 173 35.90 43.30 1.62
N SER A 174 37.18 43.67 1.61
CA SER A 174 37.83 44.30 2.75
C SER A 174 37.21 45.68 2.97
N PRO A 175 36.71 46.03 4.16
CA PRO A 175 36.21 47.39 4.40
C PRO A 175 37.39 48.37 4.39
N ALA A 176 37.26 49.45 3.62
CA ALA A 176 38.22 50.54 3.60
C ALA A 176 38.34 51.23 4.98
N PRO A 177 39.53 51.72 5.37
CA PRO A 177 39.70 52.48 6.61
C PRO A 177 38.91 53.80 6.53
N ARG A 178 38.21 54.13 7.61
CA ARG A 178 37.56 55.44 7.77
C ARG A 178 38.61 56.49 8.21
N PRO A 179 38.49 57.75 7.73
CA PRO A 179 39.36 58.86 8.14
C PRO A 179 39.14 59.25 9.60
#